data_AF-A0A4S4B905-F1
#
_entry.id   AF-A0A4S4B905-F1
#
_cell.length_a   1.000
_cell.length_b   1.000
_cell.length_c   1.000
_cell.angle_alpha   90.00
_cell.angle_beta   90.00
_cell.angle_gamma   90.00
#
_symmetry.space_group_name_H-M   'P 1'
#
loop_
_entity.id
_entity.type
_entity.pdbx_description
1 polymer ?
#
loop_
_entity_poly.entity_id
_entity_poly.type
_entity_poly.pdbx_seq_one_letter_code
_entity_poly.pdbx_strand_id
1 'polypeptide(L)' 'MTEQQINTFRGHRGFVVIKKRWVVERSFAWLSVDRRLNREYDLLPETTEAFIQLSFIRRMIRRLAAFAQQNAVPT' A
#
# COMPACT_ATOMS: atom_id res chain seq x y z
N MET A 1 4.67 15.22 -2.20
CA MET A 1 3.83 15.67 -3.32
C MET A 1 3.67 17.16 -3.14
N THR A 2 4.26 17.98 -4.01
CA THR A 2 4.20 19.45 -3.84
C THR A 2 2.82 19.98 -4.24
N GLU A 3 2.39 21.11 -3.69
CA GLU A 3 1.08 21.71 -4.00
C GLU A 3 0.87 21.94 -5.50
N GLN A 4 1.96 22.21 -6.24
CA GLN A 4 1.93 22.34 -7.70
C GLN A 4 1.45 21.08 -8.42
N GLN A 5 1.78 19.88 -7.90
CA GLN A 5 1.32 18.61 -8.48
C GLN A 5 -0.15 18.34 -8.15
N ILE A 6 -0.61 18.76 -6.97
CA ILE A 6 -2.00 18.55 -6.53
C ILE A 6 -2.97 19.37 -7.40
N ASN A 7 -2.57 20.58 -7.77
CA ASN A 7 -3.36 21.45 -8.63
C ASN A 7 -3.47 20.90 -10.08
N THR A 8 -2.50 20.10 -10.53
CA THR A 8 -2.59 19.41 -11.82
C THR A 8 -3.73 18.38 -11.86
N PHE A 9 -4.21 17.85 -10.73
CA PHE A 9 -5.33 16.89 -10.75
C PHE A 9 -6.69 17.58 -10.85
N ARG A 10 -6.83 18.81 -10.36
CA ARG A 10 -8.11 19.54 -10.34
C ARG A 10 -8.34 20.18 -11.72
N GLY A 11 -9.24 19.60 -12.52
CA GLY A 11 -9.74 20.23 -13.76
C GLY A 11 -9.36 19.56 -15.08
N HIS A 12 -8.55 18.48 -15.06
CA HIS A 12 -8.26 17.72 -16.28
C HIS A 12 -9.39 16.72 -16.57
N ARG A 13 -10.09 16.89 -17.71
CA ARG A 13 -11.09 15.93 -18.19
C ARG A 13 -10.38 14.84 -19.00
N GLY A 14 -10.25 13.64 -18.43
CA GLY A 14 -9.68 12.47 -19.10
C GLY A 14 -8.60 11.73 -18.32
N PHE A 15 -8.04 10.68 -18.91
CA PHE A 15 -6.97 9.88 -18.29
C PHE A 15 -5.63 10.59 -18.42
N VAL A 16 -5.05 11.02 -17.30
CA VAL A 16 -3.70 11.61 -17.23
C VAL A 16 -2.72 10.58 -16.67
N VAL A 17 -1.64 10.30 -17.41
CA VAL A 17 -0.57 9.40 -16.96
C VAL A 17 0.26 10.11 -15.88
N ILE A 18 0.12 9.65 -14.64
CA ILE A 18 0.85 10.18 -13.50
C ILE A 18 2.06 9.28 -13.23
N LYS A 19 3.25 9.89 -13.25
CA LYS A 19 4.49 9.17 -12.92
C LYS A 19 4.39 8.61 -11.50
N LYS A 20 4.64 7.30 -11.33
CA LYS A 20 4.58 6.54 -10.07
C LYS A 20 3.19 6.32 -9.46
N ARG A 21 2.09 6.61 -10.18
CA ARG A 21 0.71 6.32 -9.72
C ARG A 21 0.52 4.88 -9.26
N TRP A 22 1.11 3.94 -10.00
CA TRP A 22 1.04 2.52 -9.70
C TRP A 22 1.57 2.17 -8.31
N VAL A 23 2.54 2.92 -7.77
CA VAL A 23 3.12 2.65 -6.44
C VAL A 23 2.06 2.84 -5.37
N VAL A 24 1.29 3.92 -5.48
CA VAL A 24 0.22 4.27 -4.55
C VAL A 24 -0.95 3.28 -4.69
N GLU A 25 -1.40 3.05 -5.92
CA GLU A 25 -2.50 2.10 -6.19
C GLU A 25 -2.17 0.69 -5.72
N ARG A 26 -0.92 0.26 -5.90
CA ARG A 26 -0.46 -1.05 -5.44
C ARG A 26 -0.43 -1.16 -3.92
N SER A 27 -0.09 -0.08 -3.21
CA SER A 27 -0.19 -0.02 -1.75
C SER A 27 -1.63 -0.25 -1.28
N PHE A 28 -2.60 0.43 -1.89
CA PHE A 28 -4.02 0.21 -1.59
C PHE A 28 -4.52 -1.19 -1.96
N ALA A 29 -4.04 -1.75 -3.08
CA ALA A 29 -4.35 -3.12 -3.46
C ALA A 29 -3.89 -4.13 -2.39
N TRP A 30 -2.72 -3.91 -1.77
CA TRP A 30 -2.24 -4.78 -0.69
C TRP A 30 -3.06 -4.65 0.60
N LEU A 31 -3.55 -3.44 0.93
CA LEU A 31 -4.44 -3.23 2.07
C LEU A 31 -5.78 -3.94 1.87
N SER A 32 -6.27 -4.01 0.63
CA SER A 32 -7.54 -4.67 0.30
C SER A 32 -7.55 -6.17 0.55
N VAL A 33 -6.36 -6.80 0.63
CA VAL A 33 -6.19 -8.22 0.97
C VAL A 33 -6.38 -8.47 2.48
N ASP A 34 -6.17 -7.45 3.31
CA ASP A 34 -6.45 -7.56 4.73
C ASP A 34 -7.95 -7.40 4.95
N ARG A 35 -8.63 -8.51 5.30
CA ARG A 35 -10.08 -8.55 5.51
C ARG A 35 -10.55 -7.49 6.49
N ARG A 36 -9.72 -7.17 7.51
CA ARG A 36 -10.07 -6.20 8.55
C ARG A 36 -10.20 -4.79 7.97
N LEU A 37 -9.17 -4.35 7.23
CA LEU A 37 -9.14 -3.02 6.60
C LEU A 37 -10.16 -2.87 5.45
N ASN A 38 -10.67 -3.97 4.89
CA ASN A 38 -11.63 -3.94 3.78
C ASN A 38 -13.09 -3.79 4.27
N ARG A 39 -13.41 -4.23 5.49
CA ARG A 39 -14.81 -4.29 5.98
C ARG A 39 -15.11 -3.39 7.17
N GLU A 40 -14.12 -3.07 7.98
CA GLU A 40 -14.33 -2.38 9.24
C GLU A 40 -13.91 -0.92 9.12
N TYR A 41 -14.86 -0.04 9.41
CA TYR A 41 -14.58 1.37 9.68
C TYR A 41 -14.41 1.49 11.19
N ASP A 42 -13.17 1.65 11.65
CA ASP A 42 -12.93 1.85 13.08
C ASP A 42 -13.51 3.19 13.52
N LEU A 43 -14.02 3.23 14.76
CA LEU A 43 -14.49 4.47 15.38
C LEU A 43 -13.35 5.47 15.61
N LEU A 44 -12.14 4.96 15.85
CA LEU A 44 -10.95 5.75 16.11
C LEU A 44 -9.94 5.59 14.96
N PRO A 45 -9.45 6.69 14.37
CA PRO A 45 -8.49 6.64 13.27
C PRO A 45 -7.16 5.99 13.68
N GLU A 46 -6.80 6.09 14.96
CA GLU A 46 -5.61 5.45 15.56
C GLU A 46 -5.62 3.93 15.41
N THR A 47 -6.80 3.32 15.48
CA THR A 47 -6.95 1.87 15.34
C THR A 47 -6.67 1.45 13.90
N THR A 48 -7.28 2.15 12.93
CA THR A 48 -7.05 1.90 11.51
C THR A 48 -5.59 2.14 11.15
N GLU A 49 -4.95 3.17 11.69
CA GLU A 49 -3.53 3.43 11.48
C GLU A 49 -2.65 2.26 11.96
N ALA A 50 -2.90 1.75 13.17
CA ALA A 50 -2.17 0.60 13.70
C ALA A 50 -2.32 -0.64 12.81
N PHE A 51 -3.52 -0.89 12.26
CA PHE A 51 -3.74 -2.00 11.33
C PHE A 51 -3.06 -1.81 9.98
N ILE A 52 -3.01 -0.58 9.45
CA ILE A 52 -2.25 -0.28 8.25
C ILE A 52 -0.76 -0.61 8.48
N GLN A 53 -0.18 -0.14 9.59
CA GLN A 53 1.21 -0.43 9.94
C GLN A 53 1.45 -1.94 10.05
N LEU A 54 0.58 -2.67 10.76
CA LEU A 54 0.66 -4.12 10.94
C LEU A 54 0.62 -4.86 9.59
N SER A 55 -0.26 -4.44 8.67
CA SER A 55 -0.39 -5.06 7.34
C SER A 55 0.92 -4.96 6.54
N PHE A 56 1.62 -3.81 6.61
CA PHE A 56 2.88 -3.61 5.92
C PHE A 56 4.02 -4.38 6.57
N ILE A 57 4.08 -4.44 7.91
CA ILE A 57 5.05 -5.28 8.65
C ILE A 57 4.91 -6.74 8.22
N ARG A 58 3.69 -7.30 8.27
CA ARG A 58 3.42 -8.67 7.84
C ARG A 58 3.87 -8.92 6.41
N ARG A 59 3.71 -7.93 5.53
CA ARG A 59 4.12 -8.02 4.14
C ARG A 59 5.64 -8.00 3.97
N MET A 60 6.36 -7.21 4.76
CA MET A 60 7.83 -7.23 4.75
C MET A 60 8.36 -8.56 5.27
N ILE A 61 7.79 -9.11 6.35
CA ILE A 61 8.17 -10.42 6.88
C ILE A 61 8.03 -11.51 5.82
N ARG A 62 6.90 -11.56 5.09
CA ARG A 62 6.71 -12.53 3.99
C ARG A 62 7.75 -12.39 2.88
N ARG A 63 8.14 -11.16 2.54
CA ARG A 63 9.19 -10.91 1.53
C ARG A 63 10.55 -11.38 2.00
N LEU A 64 10.89 -11.12 3.27
CA LEU A 64 12.15 -11.57 3.86
C LEU A 64 12.20 -13.10 3.93
N ALA A 65 11.11 -13.76 4.33
CA ALA A 65 11.02 -15.22 4.34
C ALA A 65 11.17 -15.80 2.92
N ALA A 66 10.48 -15.24 1.93
CA ALA A 66 10.61 -15.67 0.54
C ALA A 66 12.03 -15.44 -0.01
N PHE A 67 12.66 -14.32 0.35
CA PHE A 67 14.05 -14.04 0.00
C PHE A 67 15.00 -15.04 0.66
N ALA A 68 14.84 -15.33 1.94
CA ALA A 68 15.66 -16.32 2.65
C ALA A 68 15.54 -17.71 2.00
N GLN A 69 14.33 -18.13 1.60
CA GLN A 69 14.10 -19.40 0.89
C GLN A 69 14.80 -19.46 -0.46
N GLN A 70 14.84 -18.35 -1.22
CA GLN A 70 15.52 -18.29 -2.51
C GLN A 70 17.04 -18.40 -2.38
N ASN A 71 17.61 -17.88 -1.29
CA ASN A 71 19.03 -17.92 -1.01
C ASN A 71 19.46 -19.18 -0.24
N ALA A 72 18.52 -20.07 0.09
CA ALA A 72 18.86 -21.36 0.66
C ALA A 72 19.55 -22.18 -0.44
N VAL A 73 20.88 -22.27 -0.36
CA VAL A 73 21.67 -23.16 -1.19
C VAL A 73 21.20 -24.59 -0.88
N PRO A 74 20.80 -25.40 -1.88
CA PRO A 74 20.57 -26.82 -1.65
C PRO A 74 21.91 -27.45 -1.29
N THR A 75 22.05 -27.90 -0.04
CA THR A 75 23.13 -28.81 0.38
C THR A 75 22.99 -30.14 -0.32
#